data_AF-A0A7S0L151-F1
#
_entry.id   AF-A0A7S0L151-F1
#
_cell.length_a   1.000
_cell.length_b   1.000
_cell.length_c   1.000
_cell.angle_alpha   90.00
_cell.angle_beta   90.00
_cell.angle_gamma   90.00
#
_symmetry.space_group_name_H-M   'P 1'
#
loop_
_entity.id
_entity.type
_entity.pdbx_description
1 polymer ?
#
loop_
_entity_poly.entity_id
_entity_poly.type
_entity_poly.pdbx_seq_one_letter_code
_entity_poly.pdbx_strand_id
1 'polypeptide(L)'
;MLLAATGAASECASWCRLVDDHCPQSQCAGCELCAAFKERKACVPKSATDLKFETCKPWCNAKHTKEHCPMCSCKTCDMCAASTPPPCEPHDSKDISLSSCEPFCAAVHQIEHCELCRCKGCDWCAHVAAEKVREQLTCKPIDMHDTSTYGCKSFCDVRYHTGHCQRCDCGACGFCAKKLALPPPPAPSPASPPYLSPPPPPRPPPPPSPPPPPPPPP
;
A
#
# COMPACT_ATOMS: atom_id res chain seq x y z
N MET A 1 40.19 21.12 6.50
CA MET A 1 40.67 19.98 5.70
C MET A 1 39.50 19.05 5.44
N LEU A 2 38.80 19.23 4.31
CA LEU A 2 37.85 18.25 3.79
C LEU A 2 38.63 17.31 2.87
N LEU A 3 38.81 16.05 3.28
CA LEU A 3 39.42 15.04 2.43
C LEU A 3 38.39 14.57 1.39
N ALA A 4 38.69 14.80 0.12
CA ALA A 4 37.92 14.34 -1.02
C ALA A 4 37.97 12.81 -1.10
N ALA A 5 36.87 12.14 -0.77
CA ALA A 5 36.66 10.72 -1.02
C ALA A 5 36.13 10.53 -2.46
N THR A 6 37.00 10.59 -3.47
CA THR A 6 36.59 10.47 -4.89
C THR A 6 37.10 9.21 -5.60
N GLY A 7 37.80 8.30 -4.92
CA GLY A 7 38.48 7.17 -5.59
C GLY A 7 37.79 5.80 -5.54
N ALA A 8 37.03 5.47 -4.49
CA ALA A 8 36.62 4.09 -4.23
C ALA A 8 35.24 3.68 -4.79
N ALA A 9 34.39 4.63 -5.17
CA ALA A 9 33.03 4.34 -5.60
C ALA A 9 32.96 3.73 -7.03
N SER A 10 33.95 3.97 -7.88
CA SER A 10 33.93 3.55 -9.29
C SER A 10 34.31 2.08 -9.52
N GLU A 11 35.07 1.44 -8.61
CA GLU A 11 35.47 0.03 -8.78
C GLU A 11 34.36 -0.97 -8.44
N CYS A 12 33.36 -0.60 -7.63
CA CYS A 12 32.18 -1.45 -7.39
C CYS A 12 31.38 -1.72 -8.68
N ALA A 13 31.31 -0.76 -9.60
CA ALA A 13 30.37 -0.80 -10.72
C ALA A 13 30.58 -1.97 -11.71
N SER A 14 31.80 -2.52 -11.81
CA SER A 14 32.13 -3.53 -12.84
C SER A 14 31.70 -4.96 -12.49
N TRP A 15 31.60 -5.29 -11.20
CA TRP A 15 31.21 -6.61 -10.70
C TRP A 15 29.86 -6.62 -9.96
N CYS A 16 29.31 -5.44 -9.62
CA CYS A 16 27.98 -5.27 -9.04
C CYS A 16 26.84 -5.52 -10.03
N ARG A 17 26.68 -6.75 -10.55
CA ARG A 17 25.59 -7.10 -11.48
C ARG A 17 24.34 -7.68 -10.79
N LEU A 18 24.48 -8.24 -9.59
CA LEU A 18 23.39 -8.86 -8.82
C LEU A 18 23.52 -8.53 -7.34
N VAL A 19 22.73 -7.58 -6.85
CA VAL A 19 22.79 -6.98 -5.49
C VAL A 19 22.93 -8.03 -4.38
N ASP A 20 22.36 -9.22 -4.57
CA ASP A 20 22.26 -10.26 -3.55
C ASP A 20 23.57 -11.02 -3.25
N ASP A 21 24.57 -11.01 -4.17
CA ASP A 21 25.81 -11.79 -3.99
C ASP A 21 26.98 -10.99 -3.37
N HIS A 22 26.96 -9.65 -3.44
CA HIS A 22 28.13 -8.84 -3.12
C HIS A 22 27.93 -7.76 -2.04
N CYS A 23 26.70 -7.30 -1.79
CA CYS A 23 26.47 -6.29 -0.76
C CYS A 23 26.87 -6.66 0.68
N PRO A 24 27.00 -7.95 1.11
CA PRO A 24 27.56 -8.23 2.44
C PRO A 24 29.08 -7.97 2.56
N GLN A 25 29.80 -7.70 1.46
CA GLN A 25 31.23 -7.40 1.50
C GLN A 25 31.47 -5.94 1.96
N SER A 26 32.40 -5.73 2.89
CA SER A 26 32.73 -4.41 3.46
C SER A 26 33.17 -3.38 2.40
N GLN A 27 33.80 -3.86 1.34
CA GLN A 27 34.22 -3.11 0.15
C GLN A 27 33.06 -2.57 -0.71
N CYS A 28 31.82 -3.01 -0.49
CA CYS A 28 30.60 -2.48 -1.13
C CYS A 28 29.83 -1.47 -0.26
N ALA A 29 30.32 -1.13 0.95
CA ALA A 29 29.54 -0.42 1.95
C ALA A 29 29.07 1.00 1.54
N GLY A 30 29.67 1.60 0.51
CA GLY A 30 29.35 2.92 -0.04
C GLY A 30 28.68 2.92 -1.42
N CYS A 31 28.33 1.76 -2.00
CA CYS A 31 27.60 1.71 -3.27
C CYS A 31 26.12 2.03 -3.04
N GLU A 32 25.52 2.92 -3.84
CA GLU A 32 24.09 3.27 -3.74
C GLU A 32 23.18 2.03 -3.83
N LEU A 33 23.54 1.05 -4.67
CA LEU A 33 22.81 -0.22 -4.79
C LEU A 33 22.84 -1.04 -3.48
N CYS A 34 23.94 -0.96 -2.73
CA CYS A 34 24.06 -1.62 -1.43
C CYS A 34 23.51 -0.81 -0.27
N ALA A 35 23.37 0.52 -0.41
CA ALA A 35 22.62 1.33 0.53
C ALA A 35 21.14 0.91 0.54
N ALA A 36 20.52 0.76 -0.64
CA ALA A 36 19.16 0.22 -0.78
C ALA A 36 19.03 -1.23 -0.23
N PHE A 37 20.11 -2.01 -0.31
CA PHE A 37 20.14 -3.36 0.26
C PHE A 37 20.21 -3.37 1.79
N LYS A 38 20.94 -2.43 2.41
CA LYS A 38 21.02 -2.29 3.87
C LYS A 38 19.67 -1.93 4.50
N GLU A 39 18.78 -1.29 3.75
CA GLU A 39 17.41 -1.00 4.19
C GLU A 39 16.47 -2.20 4.09
N ARG A 40 16.89 -3.32 3.48
CA ARG A 40 16.05 -4.53 3.41
C ARG A 40 15.88 -5.14 4.79
N LYS A 41 14.63 -5.49 5.11
CA LYS A 41 14.28 -6.14 6.36
C LYS A 41 14.96 -7.51 6.48
N ALA A 42 15.64 -7.74 7.59
CA ALA A 42 16.21 -9.05 7.90
C ALA A 42 15.09 -10.08 8.02
N CYS A 43 15.36 -11.31 7.57
CA CYS A 43 14.40 -12.40 7.57
C CYS A 43 15.11 -13.71 7.92
N VAL A 44 14.41 -14.62 8.61
CA VAL A 44 14.93 -15.93 8.99
C VAL A 44 14.76 -16.88 7.79
N PRO A 45 15.85 -17.35 7.16
CA PRO A 45 15.75 -18.22 5.99
C PRO A 45 15.01 -19.51 6.32
N LYS A 46 14.12 -19.96 5.43
CA LYS A 46 13.41 -21.25 5.60
C LYS A 46 14.17 -22.47 5.06
N SER A 47 15.20 -22.25 4.27
CA SER A 47 16.03 -23.31 3.68
C SER A 47 17.46 -22.81 3.49
N ALA A 48 18.41 -23.72 3.24
CA ALA A 48 19.80 -23.38 2.96
C ALA A 48 19.98 -22.52 1.69
N THR A 49 19.00 -22.55 0.79
CA THR A 49 18.98 -21.77 -0.46
C THR A 49 18.19 -20.47 -0.33
N ASP A 50 17.57 -20.20 0.82
CA ASP A 50 16.81 -18.97 1.05
C ASP A 50 17.73 -17.85 1.55
N LEU A 51 17.35 -16.61 1.27
CA LEU A 51 18.13 -15.43 1.59
C LEU A 51 17.89 -15.00 3.04
N LYS A 52 18.82 -14.22 3.61
CA LYS A 52 18.73 -13.67 4.99
C LYS A 52 17.96 -12.35 5.08
N PHE A 53 17.42 -11.88 3.96
CA PHE A 53 16.76 -10.59 3.83
C PHE A 53 15.59 -10.73 2.87
N GLU A 54 14.55 -9.94 3.09
CA GLU A 54 13.36 -9.95 2.25
C GLU A 54 13.71 -9.41 0.85
N THR A 55 13.38 -10.16 -0.20
CA THR A 55 13.54 -9.74 -1.61
C THR A 55 12.43 -10.34 -2.47
N CYS A 56 12.48 -10.08 -3.78
CA CYS A 56 11.57 -10.63 -4.76
C CYS A 56 12.37 -11.23 -5.92
N LYS A 57 12.57 -12.54 -5.89
CA LYS A 57 13.29 -13.25 -6.96
C LYS A 57 12.41 -13.50 -8.17
N PRO A 58 12.99 -13.63 -9.39
CA PRO A 58 12.22 -13.83 -10.62
C PRO A 58 11.36 -15.11 -10.64
N TRP A 59 11.71 -16.11 -9.84
CA TRP A 59 10.98 -17.37 -9.74
C TRP A 59 9.76 -17.29 -8.80
N CYS A 60 9.61 -16.22 -8.03
CA CYS A 60 8.43 -15.97 -7.20
C CYS A 60 7.23 -15.67 -8.10
N ASN A 61 6.27 -16.60 -8.15
CA ASN A 61 5.12 -16.50 -9.05
C ASN A 61 3.81 -17.00 -8.39
N ALA A 62 2.68 -16.61 -8.94
CA ALA A 62 1.36 -16.89 -8.34
C ALA A 62 1.00 -18.38 -8.22
N LYS A 63 1.65 -19.29 -8.96
CA LYS A 63 1.30 -20.72 -8.96
C LYS A 63 1.69 -21.46 -7.68
N HIS A 64 2.70 -20.95 -6.97
CA HIS A 64 3.33 -21.64 -5.83
C HIS A 64 3.49 -20.73 -4.60
N THR A 65 2.54 -19.81 -4.40
CA THR A 65 2.63 -18.80 -3.33
C THR A 65 2.74 -19.42 -1.95
N LYS A 66 2.08 -20.56 -1.71
CA LYS A 66 2.13 -21.25 -0.41
C LYS A 66 3.52 -21.79 -0.09
N GLU A 67 4.24 -22.27 -1.10
CA GLU A 67 5.56 -22.86 -0.96
C GLU A 67 6.64 -21.79 -0.81
N HIS A 68 6.60 -20.74 -1.63
CA HIS A 68 7.70 -19.77 -1.70
C HIS A 68 7.47 -18.43 -1.01
N CYS A 69 6.24 -17.95 -0.84
CA CYS A 69 6.02 -16.67 -0.14
C CYS A 69 6.51 -16.67 1.31
N PRO A 70 6.55 -17.81 2.03
CA PRO A 70 7.18 -17.84 3.34
C PRO A 70 8.71 -17.75 3.31
N MET A 71 9.35 -17.86 2.14
CA MET A 71 10.79 -17.70 1.95
C MET A 71 11.14 -16.21 1.86
N CYS A 72 12.26 -15.82 2.48
CA CYS A 72 12.76 -14.45 2.44
C CYS A 72 12.99 -13.97 0.99
N SER A 73 13.36 -14.90 0.11
CA SER A 73 13.57 -14.66 -1.33
C SER A 73 12.34 -14.15 -2.10
N CYS A 74 11.13 -14.32 -1.56
CA CYS A 74 9.88 -13.91 -2.22
C CYS A 74 9.02 -12.95 -1.40
N LYS A 75 9.37 -12.71 -0.14
CA LYS A 75 8.52 -11.96 0.80
C LYS A 75 8.13 -10.56 0.34
N THR A 76 8.99 -9.88 -0.43
CA THR A 76 8.68 -8.52 -0.93
C THR A 76 7.97 -8.49 -2.27
N CYS A 77 7.75 -9.63 -2.93
CA CYS A 77 6.95 -9.64 -4.15
C CYS A 77 5.51 -9.23 -3.83
N ASP A 78 4.88 -8.38 -4.65
CA ASP A 78 3.50 -7.90 -4.42
C ASP A 78 2.51 -9.02 -4.12
N MET A 79 2.64 -10.16 -4.83
CA MET A 79 1.81 -11.34 -4.61
C MET A 79 2.00 -12.01 -3.23
N CYS A 80 3.22 -11.97 -2.70
CA CYS A 80 3.58 -12.55 -1.40
C CYS A 80 3.41 -11.56 -0.26
N ALA A 81 3.61 -10.27 -0.51
CA ALA A 81 3.28 -9.20 0.41
C ALA A 81 1.78 -9.24 0.74
N ALA A 82 0.93 -9.46 -0.27
CA ALA A 82 -0.51 -9.68 -0.09
C ALA A 82 -0.85 -11.00 0.64
N SER A 83 0.07 -11.97 0.67
CA SER A 83 -0.10 -13.25 1.37
C SER A 83 0.30 -13.16 2.85
N THR A 84 0.98 -12.09 3.28
CA THR A 84 1.27 -11.87 4.70
C THR A 84 -0.02 -11.47 5.39
N PRO A 85 -0.51 -12.25 6.36
CA PRO A 85 -1.77 -11.92 7.00
C PRO A 85 -1.64 -10.57 7.70
N PRO A 86 -2.62 -9.66 7.54
CA PRO A 86 -2.58 -8.37 8.22
C PRO A 86 -2.48 -8.57 9.74
N PRO A 87 -1.75 -7.67 10.43
CA PRO A 87 -1.73 -7.64 11.88
C PRO A 87 -3.15 -7.44 12.40
N CYS A 88 -3.43 -8.04 13.55
CA CYS A 88 -4.73 -8.02 14.18
C CYS A 88 -4.57 -7.81 15.68
N GLU A 89 -5.45 -7.01 16.28
CA GLU A 89 -5.53 -6.83 17.72
C GLU A 89 -6.22 -8.06 18.34
N PRO A 90 -5.53 -8.87 19.17
CA PRO A 90 -6.10 -10.07 19.77
C PRO A 90 -7.34 -9.74 20.60
N HIS A 91 -8.42 -10.50 20.44
CA HIS A 91 -9.64 -10.30 21.22
C HIS A 91 -9.45 -10.67 22.70
N ASP A 92 -8.61 -11.69 22.97
CA ASP A 92 -8.28 -12.15 24.30
C ASP A 92 -6.84 -12.70 24.39
N SER A 93 -6.42 -13.12 25.58
CA SER A 93 -5.06 -13.63 25.84
C SER A 93 -4.73 -14.96 25.16
N LYS A 94 -5.72 -15.69 24.66
CA LYS A 94 -5.51 -16.92 23.92
C LYS A 94 -5.37 -16.65 22.42
N ASP A 95 -5.84 -15.51 21.94
CA ASP A 95 -5.86 -15.15 20.52
C ASP A 95 -4.47 -14.73 20.01
N ILE A 96 -4.32 -14.72 18.68
CA ILE A 96 -3.03 -14.43 18.04
C ILE A 96 -3.01 -12.99 17.51
N SER A 97 -1.82 -12.42 17.30
CA SER A 97 -1.66 -11.03 16.80
C SER A 97 -1.66 -10.90 15.28
N LEU A 98 -1.91 -11.99 14.56
CA LEU A 98 -1.94 -12.04 13.10
C LEU A 98 -3.26 -12.66 12.67
N SER A 99 -3.84 -12.16 11.58
CA SER A 99 -4.99 -12.85 11.00
C SER A 99 -4.62 -14.26 10.54
N SER A 100 -5.45 -15.25 10.85
CA SER A 100 -5.31 -16.61 10.30
C SER A 100 -6.68 -17.24 10.06
N CYS A 101 -6.70 -18.45 9.50
CA CYS A 101 -7.91 -19.25 9.36
C CYS A 101 -7.66 -20.63 9.97
N GLU A 102 -7.92 -20.76 11.26
CA GLU A 102 -7.76 -22.02 11.98
C GLU A 102 -8.88 -23.03 11.66
N PRO A 103 -8.65 -24.35 11.82
CA PRO A 103 -9.62 -25.38 11.46
C PRO A 103 -10.97 -25.31 12.18
N PHE A 104 -11.02 -24.73 13.38
CA PHE A 104 -12.26 -24.60 14.14
C PHE A 104 -13.11 -23.39 13.69
N CYS A 105 -12.55 -22.51 12.85
CA CYS A 105 -13.26 -21.38 12.30
C CYS A 105 -14.29 -21.91 11.28
N ALA A 106 -15.58 -21.88 11.64
CA ALA A 106 -16.69 -22.35 10.80
C ALA A 106 -17.75 -21.27 10.61
N ALA A 107 -18.34 -21.21 9.41
CA ALA A 107 -19.34 -20.20 9.04
C ALA A 107 -20.59 -20.18 9.96
N VAL A 108 -20.95 -21.33 10.53
CA VAL A 108 -22.08 -21.42 11.48
C VAL A 108 -21.82 -20.66 12.80
N HIS A 109 -20.54 -20.44 13.16
CA HIS A 109 -20.11 -19.70 14.35
C HIS A 109 -19.55 -18.31 13.99
N GLN A 110 -19.99 -17.72 12.88
CA GLN A 110 -19.39 -16.50 12.37
C GLN A 110 -19.49 -15.29 13.29
N ILE A 111 -20.54 -15.23 14.11
CA ILE A 111 -20.74 -14.13 15.05
C ILE A 111 -19.71 -14.20 16.18
N GLU A 112 -19.39 -15.42 16.63
CA GLU A 112 -18.54 -15.66 17.80
C GLU A 112 -17.06 -15.59 17.45
N HIS A 113 -16.67 -16.16 16.30
CA HIS A 113 -15.26 -16.37 15.99
C HIS A 113 -14.67 -15.37 15.00
N CYS A 114 -15.46 -14.67 14.16
CA CYS A 114 -14.86 -13.71 13.20
C CYS A 114 -14.22 -12.49 13.84
N GLU A 115 -14.49 -12.23 15.12
CA GLU A 115 -13.80 -11.16 15.86
C GLU A 115 -12.41 -11.62 16.33
N LEU A 116 -12.16 -12.92 16.38
CA LEU A 116 -10.87 -13.51 16.73
C LEU A 116 -9.90 -13.44 15.55
N CYS A 117 -8.69 -12.97 15.80
CA CYS A 117 -7.63 -12.86 14.79
C CYS A 117 -7.35 -14.20 14.12
N ARG A 118 -7.38 -15.30 14.87
CA ARG A 118 -7.20 -16.65 14.34
C ARG A 118 -8.26 -17.13 13.33
N CYS A 119 -9.34 -16.36 13.13
CA CYS A 119 -10.38 -16.63 12.14
C CYS A 119 -10.56 -15.51 11.11
N LYS A 120 -9.98 -14.32 11.32
CA LYS A 120 -10.13 -13.18 10.38
C LYS A 120 -9.54 -13.43 9.01
N GLY A 121 -8.61 -14.38 8.88
CA GLY A 121 -8.04 -14.79 7.60
C GLY A 121 -8.92 -15.75 6.81
N CYS A 122 -10.06 -16.21 7.34
CA CYS A 122 -10.99 -17.03 6.59
C CYS A 122 -11.80 -16.18 5.61
N ASP A 123 -11.99 -16.67 4.38
CA ASP A 123 -12.73 -15.96 3.31
C ASP A 123 -14.11 -15.49 3.78
N TRP A 124 -14.85 -16.36 4.47
CA TRP A 124 -16.19 -16.04 4.98
C TRP A 124 -16.18 -14.99 6.11
N CYS A 125 -15.16 -14.95 6.98
CA CYS A 125 -15.02 -13.87 7.95
C CYS A 125 -14.64 -12.54 7.30
N ALA A 126 -13.82 -12.57 6.24
CA ALA A 126 -13.53 -11.37 5.46
C ALA A 126 -14.81 -10.79 4.83
N HIS A 127 -15.74 -11.64 4.37
CA HIS A 127 -17.05 -11.20 3.90
C HIS A 127 -17.91 -10.60 5.01
N VAL A 128 -18.02 -11.24 6.17
CA VAL A 128 -18.79 -10.71 7.31
C VAL A 128 -18.24 -9.36 7.78
N ALA A 129 -16.91 -9.21 7.83
CA ALA A 129 -16.28 -7.94 8.17
C ALA A 129 -16.62 -6.86 7.14
N ALA A 130 -16.59 -7.18 5.85
CA ALA A 130 -16.97 -6.26 4.79
C ALA A 130 -18.45 -5.85 4.88
N GLU A 131 -19.35 -6.78 5.25
CA GLU A 131 -20.77 -6.49 5.45
C GLU A 131 -21.03 -5.64 6.71
N LYS A 132 -20.37 -5.92 7.85
CA LYS A 132 -20.46 -5.06 9.06
C LYS A 132 -19.98 -3.64 8.80
N VAL A 133 -18.88 -3.48 8.07
CA VAL A 133 -18.37 -2.17 7.66
C VAL A 133 -19.39 -1.47 6.76
N ARG A 134 -20.01 -2.18 5.82
CA ARG A 134 -21.08 -1.65 4.95
C ARG A 134 -22.33 -1.23 5.71
N GLU A 135 -22.73 -1.96 6.75
CA GLU A 135 -23.88 -1.60 7.59
C GLU A 135 -23.62 -0.31 8.39
N GLN A 136 -22.36 -0.06 8.78
CA GLN A 136 -21.96 1.17 9.47
C GLN A 136 -21.70 2.35 8.55
N LEU A 137 -21.43 2.10 7.26
CA LEU A 137 -21.26 3.13 6.25
C LEU A 137 -22.63 3.70 5.87
N THR A 138 -23.03 4.77 6.55
CA THR A 138 -24.12 5.61 6.08
C THR A 138 -23.73 6.20 4.72
N CYS A 139 -24.58 5.97 3.74
CA CYS A 139 -24.40 6.50 2.41
C CYS A 139 -25.25 7.78 2.29
N LYS A 140 -24.70 8.80 1.62
CA LYS A 140 -25.45 10.03 1.35
C LYS A 140 -26.27 9.80 0.08
N PRO A 141 -27.62 9.73 0.15
CA PRO A 141 -28.44 9.51 -1.04
C PRO A 141 -28.18 10.61 -2.07
N ILE A 142 -28.04 10.23 -3.35
CA ILE A 142 -27.82 11.20 -4.45
C ILE A 142 -29.13 11.91 -4.83
N ASP A 143 -30.24 11.18 -4.74
CA ASP A 143 -31.57 11.64 -5.10
C ASP A 143 -32.63 11.02 -4.18
N MET A 144 -33.89 11.43 -4.34
CA MET A 144 -35.02 10.97 -3.52
C MET A 144 -35.39 9.49 -3.71
N HIS A 145 -34.84 8.82 -4.73
CA HIS A 145 -35.06 7.39 -5.02
C HIS A 145 -33.85 6.53 -4.61
N ASP A 146 -32.86 7.11 -3.94
CA ASP A 146 -31.69 6.40 -3.42
C ASP A 146 -31.86 6.17 -1.90
N THR A 147 -31.20 5.16 -1.36
CA THR A 147 -31.28 4.83 0.07
C THR A 147 -30.20 5.54 0.87
N SER A 148 -30.33 5.57 2.20
CA SER A 148 -29.25 6.01 3.10
C SER A 148 -28.31 4.87 3.51
N THR A 149 -28.61 3.65 3.07
CA THR A 149 -27.85 2.43 3.37
C THR A 149 -27.30 1.84 2.08
N TYR A 150 -26.06 1.34 2.12
CA TYR A 150 -25.48 0.63 0.99
C TYR A 150 -26.22 -0.69 0.75
N GLY A 151 -26.61 -0.93 -0.51
CA GLY A 151 -27.30 -2.14 -0.93
C GLY A 151 -26.90 -2.59 -2.34
N CYS A 152 -27.44 -3.73 -2.76
CA CYS A 152 -27.36 -4.21 -4.13
C CYS A 152 -28.75 -4.63 -4.60
N LYS A 153 -29.53 -3.67 -5.10
CA LYS A 153 -30.87 -3.93 -5.63
C LYS A 153 -30.81 -4.65 -6.98
N SER A 154 -31.91 -5.32 -7.35
CA SER A 154 -32.01 -6.11 -8.58
C SER A 154 -31.86 -5.30 -9.87
N PHE A 155 -32.09 -3.99 -9.83
CA PHE A 155 -31.87 -3.11 -10.99
C PHE A 155 -30.39 -2.73 -11.20
N CYS A 156 -29.51 -3.07 -10.25
CA CYS A 156 -28.09 -2.74 -10.32
C CYS A 156 -27.38 -3.63 -11.33
N ASP A 157 -27.05 -3.07 -12.49
CA ASP A 157 -26.37 -3.76 -13.59
C ASP A 157 -24.94 -3.24 -13.81
N VAL A 158 -24.00 -4.16 -14.07
CA VAL A 158 -22.58 -3.87 -14.33
C VAL A 158 -22.37 -2.92 -15.52
N ARG A 159 -23.28 -2.92 -16.50
CA ARG A 159 -23.22 -2.04 -17.68
C ARG A 159 -23.34 -0.57 -17.31
N TYR A 160 -23.98 -0.25 -16.18
CA TYR A 160 -24.18 1.11 -15.69
C TYR A 160 -23.33 1.45 -14.47
N HIS A 161 -22.21 0.74 -14.26
CA HIS A 161 -21.36 0.86 -13.06
C HIS A 161 -20.93 2.31 -12.73
N THR A 162 -20.79 3.20 -13.72
CA THR A 162 -20.35 4.59 -13.48
C THR A 162 -21.38 5.40 -12.70
N GLY A 163 -22.68 5.20 -12.96
CA GLY A 163 -23.77 5.86 -12.24
C GLY A 163 -24.30 5.03 -11.08
N HIS A 164 -24.47 3.71 -11.28
CA HIS A 164 -25.01 2.83 -10.24
C HIS A 164 -24.09 2.75 -9.02
N CYS A 165 -22.78 2.63 -9.18
CA CYS A 165 -21.90 2.50 -8.02
C CYS A 165 -21.78 3.78 -7.18
N GLN A 166 -22.32 4.91 -7.64
CA GLN A 166 -22.42 6.12 -6.82
C GLN A 166 -23.69 6.11 -5.94
N ARG A 167 -24.73 5.39 -6.36
CA ARG A 167 -25.99 5.28 -5.62
C ARG A 167 -25.84 4.28 -4.48
N CYS A 168 -26.38 4.62 -3.33
CA CYS A 168 -26.35 3.79 -2.13
C CYS A 168 -27.01 2.43 -2.39
N ASP A 169 -28.11 2.42 -3.13
CA ASP A 169 -28.86 1.21 -3.51
C ASP A 169 -28.07 0.17 -4.32
N CYS A 170 -26.94 0.55 -4.90
CA CYS A 170 -26.10 -0.31 -5.73
C CYS A 170 -24.63 -0.38 -5.27
N GLY A 171 -24.20 0.46 -4.33
CA GLY A 171 -22.81 0.51 -3.89
C GLY A 171 -22.33 -0.81 -3.25
N ALA A 172 -23.23 -1.62 -2.68
CA ALA A 172 -22.86 -2.92 -2.12
C ALA A 172 -22.69 -4.03 -3.17
N CYS A 173 -23.02 -3.80 -4.44
CA CYS A 173 -22.85 -4.83 -5.48
C CYS A 173 -21.38 -5.24 -5.64
N GLY A 174 -21.12 -6.53 -5.89
CA GLY A 174 -19.75 -7.06 -6.01
C GLY A 174 -18.92 -6.38 -7.10
N PHE A 175 -19.55 -5.90 -8.17
CA PHE A 175 -18.87 -5.13 -9.23
C PHE A 175 -18.55 -3.68 -8.84
N CYS A 176 -19.18 -3.13 -7.79
CA CYS A 176 -18.89 -1.80 -7.26
C CYS A 176 -17.80 -1.80 -6.17
N ALA A 177 -17.47 -2.97 -5.60
CA ALA A 177 -16.49 -3.11 -4.53
C ALA A 177 -15.10 -2.54 -4.85
N LYS A 178 -14.70 -2.54 -6.13
CA LYS A 178 -13.42 -1.96 -6.57
C LYS A 178 -13.36 -0.43 -6.49
N LYS A 179 -14.51 0.26 -6.46
CA LYS A 179 -14.59 1.72 -6.27
C LYS A 179 -14.79 2.13 -4.81
N LEU A 180 -15.39 1.25 -4.00
CA LEU A 180 -15.61 1.47 -2.56
C LEU A 180 -14.49 0.93 -1.67
N ALA A 181 -13.47 0.28 -2.24
CA ALA A 181 -12.17 0.18 -1.60
C ALA A 181 -11.61 1.61 -1.47
N LEU A 182 -12.18 2.37 -0.54
CA LEU A 182 -11.53 3.53 0.03
C LEU A 182 -10.13 3.04 0.39
N PRO A 183 -9.07 3.75 -0.03
CA PRO A 183 -7.76 3.47 0.52
C PRO A 183 -7.92 3.40 2.05
N PRO A 184 -7.25 2.45 2.73
CA PRO A 184 -7.32 2.40 4.19
C PRO A 184 -7.13 3.82 4.71
N PRO A 185 -7.96 4.29 5.67
CA PRO A 185 -7.83 5.64 6.17
C PRO A 185 -6.35 5.84 6.50
N PRO A 186 -5.70 6.90 5.96
CA PRO A 186 -4.29 7.11 6.20
C PRO A 186 -4.08 7.05 7.71
N ALA A 187 -3.12 6.25 8.16
CA ALA A 187 -2.78 6.16 9.58
C ALA A 187 -2.75 7.58 10.14
N PRO A 188 -3.36 7.84 11.33
CA PRO A 188 -3.45 9.18 11.87
C PRO A 188 -2.06 9.80 11.84
N SER A 189 -1.88 10.77 10.95
CA SER A 189 -0.57 11.38 10.75
C SER A 189 -0.19 12.01 12.09
N PRO A 190 1.03 11.79 12.61
CA PRO A 190 1.50 12.53 13.76
C PRO A 190 1.24 14.00 13.49
N ALA A 191 0.59 14.67 14.45
CA ALA A 191 0.08 16.03 14.29
C ALA A 191 1.15 16.89 13.60
N SER A 192 0.86 17.27 12.36
CA SER A 192 1.81 18.06 11.59
C SER A 192 2.02 19.38 12.34
N PRO A 193 3.26 19.82 12.55
CA PRO A 193 3.51 21.14 13.08
C PRO A 193 2.78 22.17 12.21
N PRO A 194 2.30 23.29 12.79
CA PRO A 194 1.55 24.29 12.07
C PRO A 194 2.32 24.71 10.81
N TYR A 195 1.72 24.44 9.65
CA TYR A 195 2.27 24.81 8.35
C TYR A 195 2.38 26.35 8.33
N LEU A 196 3.59 26.87 8.39
CA LEU A 196 3.86 28.27 8.07
C LEU A 196 3.63 28.41 6.57
N SER A 197 2.62 29.20 6.18
CA SER A 197 2.37 29.52 4.78
C SER A 197 3.65 30.04 4.13
N PRO A 198 4.07 29.50 2.98
CA PRO A 198 5.24 30.00 2.28
C PRO A 198 5.05 31.49 1.93
N PRO A 199 6.12 32.31 1.98
CA PRO A 199 6.04 33.71 1.61
C PRO A 199 5.56 33.84 0.16
N PRO A 200 4.74 34.88 -0.17
CA PRO A 200 4.28 35.09 -1.52
C PRO A 200 5.46 35.29 -2.48
N PRO A 201 5.35 34.81 -3.74
CA PRO A 201 6.40 35.01 -4.72
C PRO A 201 6.68 36.50 -4.94
N PRO A 202 7.95 36.88 -5.21
CA PRO A 202 8.29 38.26 -5.55
C PRO A 202 7.50 38.72 -6.77
N ARG A 203 7.02 39.97 -6.74
CA ARG A 203 6.30 40.56 -7.88
C ARG A 203 7.24 40.64 -9.09
N PRO A 204 6.74 40.39 -10.31
CA PRO A 204 7.48 40.66 -11.52
C PRO A 204 7.92 42.13 -11.59
N PRO A 205 9.07 42.44 -12.18
CA PRO A 205 9.46 43.82 -12.45
C PRO A 205 8.44 44.48 -13.39
N PRO A 206 8.21 45.80 -13.26
CA PRO A 206 7.35 46.53 -14.18
C PRO A 206 7.90 46.44 -15.61
N PRO A 207 7.03 46.45 -16.63
CA PRO A 207 7.46 46.50 -18.03
C PRO A 207 8.26 47.79 -18.29
N PRO A 208 9.24 47.75 -19.21
CA PRO A 208 10.00 48.93 -19.61
C PRO A 208 9.08 50.01 -20.18
N SER A 209 9.35 51.27 -19.84
CA SER A 209 8.65 52.42 -20.41
C SER A 209 8.78 52.43 -21.94
N PRO A 210 7.72 52.82 -22.68
CA PRO A 210 7.82 52.99 -24.12
C PRO A 210 8.86 54.07 -24.47
N PRO A 211 9.56 53.94 -25.61
CA PRO A 211 10.49 54.95 -26.08
C PRO A 211 9.76 56.29 -26.33
N PRO A 212 10.45 57.43 -26.14
CA PRO A 212 9.87 58.73 -26.46
C PRO A 212 9.52 58.81 -27.96
N PRO A 213 8.47 59.56 -28.32
CA PRO A 213 8.11 59.77 -29.72
C PRO A 213 9.26 60.45 -30.47
N PRO A 214 9.44 60.17 -31.78
CA PRO A 214 10.43 60.85 -32.59
C PRO A 214 10.15 62.36 -32.64
N PRO A 215 11.19 63.20 -32.74
CA PRO A 215 11.02 64.63 -32.94
C PRO A 215 10.27 64.90 -34.26
N PRO A 216 9.50 66.00 -34.35
CA PRO A 216 8.85 66.40 -35.60
C PRO A 216 9.89 66.69 -36.70
N PRO A 217 9.56 66.42 -37.98
CA PRO A 217 10.45 66.74 -39.09
C PRO A 217 10.66 68.26 -39.23
N PRO A 218 11.81 68.69 -39.77
CA PRO A 218 12.15 70.10 -40.00
C PRO A 218 11.27 70.77 -41.07
#